data_AF-A0A238XD33-F1
#
_entry.id   AF-A0A238XD33-F1
#
_cell.length_a   1.000
_cell.length_b   1.000
_cell.length_c   1.000
_cell.angle_alpha   90.00
_cell.angle_beta   90.00
_cell.angle_gamma   90.00
#
_symmetry.space_group_name_H-M   'P 1'
#
loop_
_entity.id
_entity.type
_entity.pdbx_description
1 polymer ?
#
loop_
_entity_poly.entity_id
_entity_poly.type
_entity_poly.pdbx_seq_one_letter_code
_entity_poly.pdbx_strand_id
1 'polypeptide(L)'
;MIKYEFYKNEIGTPCFSIKGDLEVLNELASCNFEYLEEIVHSLEKVLEGELQYYDFRHEIYSIESKKEIAQIVDTYDYWKCIAEIPTQAIYLLMKDWRNYLINNPVITENTNVVNDLEIPFNYIFFDGIKSHRTNSIYNDWLSSPDYSVWSNSYVEVQDKRIYIIKENVKVLSTFRYFNKEKLELLAQKYNLKIKEEYEILYAYTDNQSSSRVLEISQNDQLTVIYSLTGRNAPEGIFIYGVFEN
;
A
#
# COMPACT_ATOMS: atom_id res chain seq x y z
N MET A 1 -28.98 3.57 3.81
CA MET A 1 -28.07 4.31 2.92
C MET A 1 -26.76 4.50 3.66
N ILE A 2 -25.65 4.09 3.07
CA ILE A 2 -24.31 4.23 3.67
C ILE A 2 -24.01 5.73 3.76
N LYS A 3 -23.58 6.21 4.92
CA LYS A 3 -23.17 7.60 5.11
C LYS A 3 -21.66 7.67 4.96
N TYR A 4 -21.19 8.43 3.98
CA TYR A 4 -19.77 8.60 3.72
C TYR A 4 -19.46 10.05 3.32
N GLU A 5 -18.20 10.44 3.48
CA GLU A 5 -17.68 11.73 3.03
C GLU A 5 -16.40 11.53 2.20
N PHE A 6 -16.27 12.27 1.11
CA PHE A 6 -15.03 12.33 0.34
C PHE A 6 -14.10 13.39 0.91
N TYR A 7 -12.81 13.08 0.92
CA TYR A 7 -11.78 14.02 1.35
C TYR A 7 -10.47 13.74 0.61
N LYS A 8 -9.47 14.59 0.84
CA LYS A 8 -8.08 14.31 0.48
C LYS A 8 -7.31 14.08 1.77
N ASN A 9 -6.50 13.04 1.82
CA ASN A 9 -5.62 12.81 2.97
C ASN A 9 -4.49 13.85 3.01
N GLU A 10 -3.60 13.74 3.99
CA GLU A 10 -2.50 14.69 4.23
C GLU A 10 -1.58 14.89 3.02
N ILE A 11 -1.44 13.86 2.17
CA ILE A 11 -0.63 13.89 0.94
C ILE A 11 -1.47 14.18 -0.32
N GLY A 12 -2.68 14.72 -0.16
CA GLY A 12 -3.54 15.14 -1.28
C GLY A 12 -4.22 14.01 -2.05
N THR A 13 -4.08 12.76 -1.60
CA THR A 13 -4.70 11.59 -2.25
C THR A 13 -6.20 11.56 -1.93
N PRO A 14 -7.07 11.45 -2.94
CA PRO A 14 -8.50 11.19 -2.75
C PRO A 14 -8.74 10.01 -1.82
N CYS A 15 -9.72 10.13 -0.92
CA CYS A 15 -10.17 9.07 -0.03
C CYS A 15 -11.67 9.27 0.29
N PHE A 16 -12.29 8.26 0.90
CA PHE A 16 -13.59 8.42 1.56
C PHE A 16 -13.58 7.82 2.97
N SER A 17 -14.47 8.32 3.81
CA SER A 17 -14.70 7.79 5.14
C SER A 17 -16.20 7.51 5.31
N ILE A 18 -16.51 6.25 5.60
CA ILE A 18 -17.80 5.76 6.06
C ILE A 18 -17.84 5.91 7.58
N LYS A 19 -18.98 6.35 8.12
CA LYS A 19 -19.20 6.52 9.56
C LYS A 19 -20.18 5.46 10.10
N GLY A 20 -19.91 4.95 11.30
CA GLY A 20 -20.79 4.02 12.01
C GLY A 20 -20.47 2.55 11.73
N ASP A 21 -21.50 1.70 11.75
CA ASP A 21 -21.36 0.23 11.79
C ASP A 21 -20.69 -0.41 10.55
N LEU A 22 -20.43 0.38 9.50
CA LEU A 22 -19.81 -0.05 8.25
C LEU A 22 -18.42 0.60 8.02
N GLU A 23 -17.80 1.16 9.07
CA GLU A 23 -16.44 1.71 9.02
C GLU A 23 -15.39 0.72 8.49
N VAL A 24 -15.66 -0.58 8.64
CA VAL A 24 -14.86 -1.67 8.07
C VAL A 24 -14.66 -1.57 6.56
N LEU A 25 -15.62 -0.98 5.84
CA LEU A 25 -15.55 -0.80 4.39
C LEU A 25 -14.66 0.38 3.94
N ASN A 26 -14.05 1.12 4.87
CA ASN A 26 -13.12 2.20 4.51
C ASN A 26 -11.91 1.71 3.70
N GLU A 27 -11.55 0.43 3.81
CA GLU A 27 -10.48 -0.18 3.01
C GLU A 27 -10.75 -0.07 1.49
N LEU A 28 -12.01 -0.04 1.06
CA LEU A 28 -12.40 0.09 -0.35
C LEU A 28 -11.97 1.43 -0.97
N ALA A 29 -11.63 2.43 -0.16
CA ALA A 29 -11.03 3.68 -0.65
C ALA A 29 -9.66 3.46 -1.31
N SER A 30 -9.01 2.33 -1.06
CA SER A 30 -7.72 1.97 -1.66
C SER A 30 -7.83 1.08 -2.91
N CYS A 31 -9.04 0.74 -3.36
CA CYS A 31 -9.23 0.04 -4.63
C CYS A 31 -8.62 0.86 -5.78
N ASN A 32 -7.88 0.18 -6.66
CA ASN A 32 -7.36 0.83 -7.87
C ASN A 32 -8.52 1.13 -8.85
N PHE A 33 -8.30 2.06 -9.77
CA PHE A 33 -9.37 2.56 -10.64
C PHE A 33 -9.92 1.50 -11.59
N GLU A 34 -9.07 0.64 -12.16
CA GLU A 34 -9.51 -0.44 -13.06
C GLU A 34 -10.40 -1.45 -12.33
N TYR A 35 -10.02 -1.85 -11.12
CA TYR A 35 -10.79 -2.74 -10.28
C TYR A 35 -12.11 -2.10 -9.85
N LEU A 36 -12.08 -0.80 -9.54
CA LEU A 36 -13.29 -0.03 -9.24
C LEU A 36 -14.27 -0.01 -10.43
N GLU A 37 -13.78 0.15 -11.67
CA GLU A 37 -14.63 0.08 -12.87
C GLU A 37 -15.25 -1.30 -13.03
N GLU A 38 -14.48 -2.37 -12.82
CA GLU A 38 -14.99 -3.75 -12.85
C GLU A 38 -16.10 -3.96 -11.81
N ILE A 39 -15.88 -3.51 -10.57
CA ILE A 39 -16.85 -3.61 -9.47
C ILE A 39 -18.14 -2.87 -9.84
N VAL A 40 -18.04 -1.61 -10.27
CA VAL A 40 -19.22 -0.80 -10.61
C VAL A 40 -20.01 -1.44 -11.74
N HIS A 41 -19.34 -1.90 -12.79
CA HIS A 41 -19.97 -2.57 -13.93
C HIS A 41 -20.65 -3.89 -13.54
N SER A 42 -19.99 -4.70 -12.72
CA SER A 42 -20.52 -6.01 -12.30
C SER A 42 -21.71 -5.86 -11.35
N LEU A 43 -21.65 -4.88 -10.43
CA LEU A 43 -22.78 -4.56 -9.55
C LEU A 43 -23.99 -4.02 -10.31
N GLU A 44 -23.77 -3.22 -11.36
CA GLU A 44 -24.85 -2.76 -12.25
C GLU A 44 -25.57 -3.95 -12.88
N LYS A 45 -24.83 -4.91 -13.43
CA LYS A 45 -25.40 -6.15 -13.98
C LYS A 45 -26.15 -6.98 -12.95
N VAL A 46 -25.68 -7.03 -11.71
CA VAL A 46 -26.40 -7.72 -10.61
C VAL A 46 -27.74 -7.05 -10.32
N LEU A 47 -27.77 -5.72 -10.27
CA LEU A 47 -28.98 -4.95 -10.01
C LEU A 47 -29.99 -5.05 -11.16
N GLU A 48 -29.51 -5.09 -12.41
CA GLU A 48 -30.33 -5.30 -13.60
C GLU A 48 -30.85 -6.74 -13.69
N GLY A 49 -30.18 -7.69 -13.04
CA GLY A 49 -30.50 -9.12 -13.08
C GLY A 49 -29.86 -9.86 -14.25
N GLU A 50 -28.91 -9.24 -14.94
CA GLU A 50 -28.07 -9.88 -15.95
C GLU A 50 -27.05 -10.83 -15.31
N LEU A 51 -26.59 -10.50 -14.11
CA LEU A 51 -25.71 -11.33 -13.29
C LEU A 51 -26.46 -11.76 -12.02
N GLN A 52 -26.49 -13.05 -11.71
CA GLN A 52 -27.21 -13.54 -10.52
C GLN A 52 -26.48 -13.21 -9.21
N TYR A 53 -25.15 -13.13 -9.29
CA TYR A 53 -24.25 -13.02 -8.15
C TYR A 53 -22.92 -12.44 -8.59
N TYR A 54 -22.37 -11.55 -7.78
CA TYR A 54 -21.01 -11.02 -7.91
C TYR A 54 -20.41 -10.86 -6.53
N ASP A 55 -19.17 -11.28 -6.35
CA ASP A 55 -18.38 -10.95 -5.18
C ASP A 55 -17.10 -10.22 -5.58
N PHE A 56 -16.67 -9.35 -4.68
CA PHE A 56 -15.38 -8.70 -4.78
C PHE A 56 -14.79 -8.61 -3.38
N ARG A 57 -13.45 -8.68 -3.32
CA ARG A 57 -12.72 -8.73 -2.06
C ARG A 57 -11.67 -7.63 -2.06
N HIS A 58 -11.54 -6.98 -0.92
CA HIS A 58 -10.44 -6.07 -0.66
C HIS A 58 -9.92 -6.36 0.74
N GLU A 59 -8.60 -6.43 0.93
CA GLU A 59 -7.93 -6.82 2.19
C GLU A 59 -8.66 -7.91 3.02
N ILE A 60 -9.47 -7.49 4.01
CA ILE A 60 -10.07 -8.36 5.04
C ILE A 60 -11.49 -8.79 4.67
N TYR A 61 -12.24 -7.97 3.94
CA TYR A 61 -13.66 -8.20 3.71
C TYR A 61 -13.99 -8.62 2.27
N SER A 62 -14.88 -9.60 2.16
CA SER A 62 -15.55 -9.95 0.90
C SER A 62 -16.94 -9.32 0.89
N ILE A 63 -17.34 -8.74 -0.24
CA ILE A 63 -18.67 -8.18 -0.44
C ILE A 63 -19.40 -9.05 -1.46
N GLU A 64 -20.24 -9.94 -0.94
CA GLU A 64 -20.98 -10.92 -1.73
C GLU A 64 -22.36 -10.37 -2.10
N SER A 65 -22.55 -10.00 -3.36
CA SER A 65 -23.70 -9.24 -3.84
C SER A 65 -24.67 -10.10 -4.64
N LYS A 66 -25.92 -10.16 -4.17
CA LYS A 66 -27.09 -10.61 -4.94
C LYS A 66 -27.94 -9.39 -5.30
N LYS A 67 -28.97 -9.54 -6.12
CA LYS A 67 -29.78 -8.41 -6.60
C LYS A 67 -30.28 -7.46 -5.50
N GLU A 68 -30.74 -8.00 -4.38
CA GLU A 68 -31.37 -7.20 -3.31
C GLU A 68 -30.41 -6.87 -2.17
N ILE A 69 -29.56 -7.83 -1.79
CA ILE A 69 -28.72 -7.77 -0.59
C ILE A 69 -27.28 -8.13 -0.94
N ALA A 70 -26.36 -7.34 -0.42
CA ALA A 70 -24.94 -7.62 -0.34
C ALA A 70 -24.57 -8.00 1.10
N GLN A 71 -23.80 -9.06 1.25
CA GLN A 71 -23.29 -9.54 2.53
C GLN A 71 -21.84 -9.11 2.66
N ILE A 72 -21.49 -8.49 3.79
CA ILE A 72 -20.11 -8.18 4.13
C ILE A 72 -19.60 -9.32 4.99
N VAL A 73 -18.59 -10.01 4.48
CA VAL A 73 -18.05 -11.24 5.06
C VAL A 73 -16.62 -10.98 5.53
N ASP A 74 -16.37 -11.20 6.82
CA ASP A 74 -15.02 -11.18 7.37
C ASP A 74 -14.30 -12.48 6.99
N THR A 75 -13.31 -12.38 6.11
CA THR A 75 -12.58 -13.54 5.60
C THR A 75 -11.57 -14.11 6.61
N TYR A 76 -11.29 -13.41 7.70
CA TYR A 76 -10.39 -13.83 8.77
C TYR A 76 -11.13 -14.43 9.97
N ASP A 77 -12.38 -14.03 10.23
CA ASP A 77 -13.26 -14.64 11.23
C ASP A 77 -14.15 -15.73 10.62
N TYR A 78 -13.53 -16.78 10.05
CA TYR A 78 -14.22 -17.97 9.53
C TYR A 78 -15.35 -17.68 8.51
N TRP A 79 -15.18 -16.68 7.64
CA TRP A 79 -16.20 -16.29 6.66
C TRP A 79 -17.53 -15.85 7.31
N LYS A 80 -17.43 -15.20 8.47
CA LYS A 80 -18.59 -14.70 9.18
C LYS A 80 -19.18 -13.50 8.45
N CYS A 81 -20.48 -13.58 8.16
CA CYS A 81 -21.25 -12.42 7.74
C CYS A 81 -21.37 -11.44 8.91
N ILE A 82 -20.80 -10.25 8.75
CA ILE A 82 -20.79 -9.20 9.78
C ILE A 82 -21.84 -8.12 9.52
N ALA A 83 -22.33 -8.01 8.28
CA ALA A 83 -23.42 -7.11 7.95
C ALA A 83 -24.13 -7.55 6.65
N GLU A 84 -25.41 -7.21 6.57
CA GLU A 84 -26.21 -7.32 5.35
C GLU A 84 -26.74 -5.93 4.99
N ILE A 85 -26.52 -5.52 3.76
CA ILE A 85 -26.90 -4.19 3.28
C ILE A 85 -27.49 -4.27 1.87
N PRO A 86 -28.36 -3.33 1.48
CA PRO A 86 -28.87 -3.32 0.11
C PRO A 86 -27.74 -3.23 -0.91
N THR A 87 -27.73 -4.09 -1.92
CA THR A 87 -26.70 -4.07 -2.99
C THR A 87 -26.65 -2.71 -3.69
N GLN A 88 -27.81 -2.07 -3.83
CA GLN A 88 -27.94 -0.71 -4.33
C GLN A 88 -27.06 0.28 -3.56
N ALA A 89 -26.89 0.11 -2.24
CA ALA A 89 -26.10 1.02 -1.41
C ALA A 89 -24.60 0.85 -1.66
N ILE A 90 -24.12 -0.38 -1.86
CA ILE A 90 -22.72 -0.65 -2.26
C ILE A 90 -22.45 -0.11 -3.67
N TYR A 91 -23.34 -0.39 -4.62
CA TYR A 91 -23.23 0.15 -5.98
C TYR A 91 -23.12 1.68 -6.00
N LEU A 92 -23.98 2.37 -5.24
CA LEU A 92 -23.93 3.83 -5.15
C LEU A 92 -22.61 4.31 -4.55
N LEU A 93 -22.14 3.71 -3.45
CA LEU A 93 -20.84 4.05 -2.86
C LEU A 93 -19.70 3.92 -3.90
N MET A 94 -19.61 2.77 -4.58
CA MET A 94 -18.54 2.51 -5.54
C MET A 94 -18.65 3.41 -6.78
N LYS A 95 -19.86 3.66 -7.26
CA LYS A 95 -20.12 4.57 -8.37
C LYS A 95 -19.76 6.02 -8.02
N ASP A 96 -20.17 6.48 -6.84
CA ASP A 96 -19.89 7.83 -6.37
C ASP A 96 -18.39 8.00 -6.12
N TRP A 97 -17.72 6.97 -5.60
CA TRP A 97 -16.27 6.94 -5.46
C TRP A 97 -15.54 7.05 -6.80
N ARG A 98 -15.95 6.23 -7.79
CA ARG A 98 -15.42 6.30 -9.15
C ARG A 98 -15.59 7.69 -9.76
N ASN A 99 -16.80 8.25 -9.66
CA ASN A 99 -17.09 9.57 -10.19
C ASN A 99 -16.28 10.66 -9.47
N TYR A 100 -16.04 10.51 -8.17
CA TYR A 100 -15.19 11.41 -7.42
C TYR A 100 -13.74 11.37 -7.93
N LEU A 101 -13.19 10.18 -8.19
CA LEU A 101 -11.84 10.01 -8.77
C LEU A 101 -11.73 10.60 -10.18
N ILE A 102 -12.76 10.47 -11.02
CA ILE A 102 -12.82 11.08 -12.36
C ILE A 102 -12.81 12.61 -12.26
N ASN A 103 -13.59 13.18 -11.34
CA ASN A 103 -13.75 14.64 -11.19
C ASN A 103 -12.62 15.29 -10.37
N ASN A 104 -11.93 14.49 -9.56
CA ASN A 104 -10.78 14.90 -8.77
C ASN A 104 -9.60 14.00 -9.16
N PRO A 105 -9.17 14.05 -10.44
CA PRO A 105 -7.98 13.33 -10.82
C PRO A 105 -6.88 13.77 -9.87
N VAL A 106 -6.17 12.80 -9.32
CA VAL A 106 -4.86 13.11 -8.73
C VAL A 106 -4.15 13.85 -9.84
N ILE A 107 -3.77 15.11 -9.61
CA ILE A 107 -2.83 15.78 -10.48
C ILE A 107 -1.56 14.96 -10.32
N THR A 108 -1.42 13.90 -11.12
CA THR A 108 -0.12 13.35 -11.44
C THR A 108 0.54 14.49 -12.17
N GLU A 109 1.35 15.25 -11.45
CA GLU A 109 2.34 16.11 -12.08
C GLU A 109 2.97 15.30 -13.20
N ASN A 110 3.02 15.94 -14.37
CA ASN A 110 3.42 15.39 -15.66
C ASN A 110 4.28 14.13 -15.56
N THR A 111 3.81 13.10 -16.25
CA THR A 111 4.58 12.02 -16.87
C THR A 111 5.64 12.59 -17.82
N ASN A 112 6.59 13.36 -17.30
CA ASN A 112 7.91 13.44 -17.87
C ASN A 112 8.67 12.25 -17.32
N VAL A 113 8.92 11.30 -18.21
CA VAL A 113 9.89 10.24 -18.05
C VAL A 113 11.16 10.85 -17.46
N VAL A 114 11.38 10.66 -16.16
CA VAL A 114 12.68 10.93 -15.56
C VAL A 114 13.55 9.76 -16.02
N ASN A 115 14.32 10.02 -17.07
CA ASN A 115 15.39 9.15 -17.57
C ASN A 115 16.63 9.19 -16.67
N ASP A 116 16.55 9.79 -15.48
CA ASP A 116 17.61 9.79 -14.51
C ASP A 116 17.23 8.82 -13.39
N LEU A 117 17.83 7.64 -13.41
CA LEU A 117 17.78 6.70 -12.28
C LEU A 117 18.12 7.48 -11.00
N GLU A 118 17.26 7.39 -9.97
CA GLU A 118 17.59 8.06 -8.71
C GLU A 118 18.83 7.40 -8.10
N ILE A 119 19.85 8.22 -7.85
CA ILE A 119 21.10 7.79 -7.24
C ILE A 119 20.92 7.90 -5.72
N PRO A 120 21.10 6.81 -4.96
CA PRO A 120 20.93 6.85 -3.51
C PRO A 120 21.95 7.79 -2.86
N PHE A 121 21.49 8.57 -1.90
CA PHE A 121 22.35 9.49 -1.13
C PHE A 121 23.33 8.73 -0.23
N ASN A 122 24.39 9.43 0.18
CA ASN A 122 25.10 9.07 1.40
C ASN A 122 24.27 9.53 2.59
N TYR A 123 24.12 8.67 3.60
CA TYR A 123 23.28 8.93 4.75
C TYR A 123 23.91 8.46 6.05
N ILE A 124 23.33 8.94 7.15
CA ILE A 124 23.55 8.39 8.47
C ILE A 124 22.36 7.51 8.81
N PHE A 125 22.61 6.24 9.07
CA PHE A 125 21.61 5.33 9.62
C PHE A 125 21.80 5.21 11.13
N PHE A 126 20.78 5.54 11.90
CA PHE A 126 20.74 5.30 13.34
C PHE A 126 19.86 4.09 13.64
N ASP A 127 20.41 3.05 14.27
CA ASP A 127 19.72 1.78 14.50
C ASP A 127 18.94 1.70 15.83
N GLY A 128 18.87 2.83 16.56
CA GLY A 128 18.33 2.91 17.92
C GLY A 128 19.41 3.00 19.00
N ILE A 129 20.66 2.64 18.70
CA ILE A 129 21.80 2.72 19.63
C ILE A 129 23.00 3.43 18.99
N LYS A 130 23.35 3.07 17.75
CA LYS A 130 24.54 3.52 17.05
C LYS A 130 24.19 4.18 15.73
N SER A 131 25.02 5.14 15.34
CA SER A 131 24.98 5.79 14.04
C SER A 131 26.02 5.18 13.12
N HIS A 132 25.61 4.87 11.90
CA HIS A 132 26.41 4.29 10.83
C HIS A 132 26.44 5.27 9.66
N ARG A 133 27.63 5.70 9.24
CA ARG A 133 27.79 6.46 8.00
C ARG A 133 27.83 5.48 6.83
N THR A 134 26.89 5.61 5.92
CA THR A 134 26.72 4.68 4.80
C THR A 134 26.88 5.39 3.48
N ASN A 135 27.65 4.78 2.58
CA ASN A 135 27.74 5.19 1.19
C ASN A 135 26.83 4.24 0.39
N SER A 136 25.62 4.72 0.03
CA SER A 136 24.54 4.01 -0.66
C SER A 136 23.85 2.85 0.06
N ILE A 137 24.49 1.68 0.21
CA ILE A 137 23.82 0.47 0.72
C ILE A 137 24.30 0.16 2.14
N TYR A 138 23.35 -0.12 3.03
CA TYR A 138 23.65 -0.67 4.36
C TYR A 138 23.14 -2.11 4.42
N ASN A 139 23.92 -3.01 5.02
CA ASN A 139 23.49 -4.38 5.25
C ASN A 139 24.25 -4.96 6.44
N ASP A 140 23.65 -4.88 7.62
CA ASP A 140 24.26 -5.44 8.82
C ASP A 140 23.20 -5.78 9.88
N TRP A 141 23.66 -6.40 10.96
CA TRP A 141 22.86 -6.66 12.15
C TRP A 141 22.57 -5.36 12.91
N LEU A 142 21.37 -5.28 13.47
CA LEU A 142 20.99 -4.20 14.38
C LEU A 142 21.77 -4.36 15.69
N SER A 143 22.08 -3.24 16.35
CA SER A 143 22.76 -3.28 17.67
C SER A 143 21.90 -3.91 18.76
N SER A 144 20.59 -4.02 18.57
CA SER A 144 19.66 -4.70 19.47
C SER A 144 18.51 -5.34 18.69
N PRO A 145 18.09 -6.58 19.02
CA PRO A 145 16.87 -7.18 18.48
C PRO A 145 15.59 -6.67 19.17
N ASP A 146 15.70 -5.86 20.23
CA ASP A 146 14.56 -5.31 20.97
C ASP A 146 13.80 -4.29 20.11
N TYR A 147 12.53 -4.61 19.79
CA TYR A 147 11.64 -3.74 19.02
C TYR A 147 11.55 -2.31 19.59
N SER A 148 11.52 -2.16 20.91
CA SER A 148 11.44 -0.84 21.54
C SER A 148 12.67 0.03 21.25
N VAL A 149 13.79 -0.60 20.88
CA VAL A 149 15.03 0.08 20.49
C VAL A 149 15.01 0.36 18.99
N TRP A 150 14.96 -0.69 18.15
CA TRP A 150 15.17 -0.52 16.71
C TRP A 150 13.96 0.08 15.97
N SER A 151 12.77 0.08 16.56
CA SER A 151 11.61 0.83 16.01
C SER A 151 11.84 2.35 15.99
N ASN A 152 12.79 2.86 16.77
CA ASN A 152 13.22 4.27 16.75
C ASN A 152 14.34 4.54 15.74
N SER A 153 14.67 3.57 14.90
CA SER A 153 15.68 3.74 13.87
C SER A 153 15.26 4.76 12.81
N TYR A 154 16.23 5.52 12.34
CA TYR A 154 16.01 6.57 11.35
C TYR A 154 17.19 6.69 10.40
N VAL A 155 16.92 7.30 9.26
CA VAL A 155 17.92 7.75 8.31
C VAL A 155 17.96 9.27 8.33
N GLU A 156 19.17 9.83 8.20
CA GLU A 156 19.39 11.27 8.11
C GLU A 156 20.29 11.64 6.91
N VAL A 157 19.84 12.66 6.15
CA VAL A 157 20.55 13.23 5.00
C VAL A 157 20.45 14.75 5.09
N GLN A 158 21.58 15.46 5.23
CA GLN A 158 21.64 16.94 5.23
C GLN A 158 20.52 17.59 6.07
N ASP A 159 20.41 17.18 7.35
CA ASP A 159 19.42 17.63 8.33
C ASP A 159 17.95 17.20 8.09
N LYS A 160 17.68 16.41 7.04
CA LYS A 160 16.37 15.75 6.80
C LYS A 160 16.37 14.38 7.44
N ARG A 161 15.26 13.99 8.07
CA ARG A 161 15.13 12.71 8.79
C ARG A 161 13.88 11.95 8.38
N ILE A 162 13.99 10.63 8.36
CA ILE A 162 12.88 9.69 8.19
C ILE A 162 13.02 8.50 9.13
N TYR A 163 11.97 8.20 9.88
CA TYR A 163 11.91 7.01 10.74
C TYR A 163 11.47 5.79 9.94
N ILE A 164 12.37 4.82 9.81
CA ILE A 164 12.26 3.73 8.83
C ILE A 164 10.98 2.89 9.01
N ILE A 165 10.59 2.60 10.26
CA ILE A 165 9.48 1.68 10.57
C ILE A 165 8.19 2.42 10.97
N LYS A 166 8.23 3.76 11.11
CA LYS A 166 7.10 4.56 11.59
C LYS A 166 6.41 5.36 10.50
N GLU A 167 7.09 5.65 9.40
CA GLU A 167 6.61 6.62 8.40
C GLU A 167 6.16 5.93 7.11
N ASN A 168 4.85 5.81 6.93
CA ASN A 168 4.18 5.35 5.72
C ASN A 168 4.80 4.09 5.11
N VAL A 169 5.01 3.07 5.95
CA VAL A 169 5.70 1.83 5.55
C VAL A 169 4.79 0.97 4.70
N LYS A 170 5.26 0.65 3.49
CA LYS A 170 4.56 -0.21 2.54
C LYS A 170 5.48 -1.31 2.04
N VAL A 171 4.97 -2.53 1.99
CA VAL A 171 5.65 -3.62 1.31
C VAL A 171 5.61 -3.35 -0.21
N LEU A 172 6.75 -3.42 -0.89
CA LEU A 172 6.85 -3.29 -2.34
C LEU A 172 6.39 -4.58 -3.04
N SER A 173 5.08 -4.83 -2.95
CA SER A 173 4.43 -5.96 -3.60
C SER A 173 3.02 -5.64 -4.05
N THR A 174 2.47 -6.50 -4.91
CA THR A 174 1.04 -6.44 -5.29
C THR A 174 0.09 -7.04 -4.27
N PHE A 175 0.60 -7.45 -3.10
CA PHE A 175 -0.22 -8.08 -2.08
C PHE A 175 -1.18 -7.10 -1.40
N ARG A 176 -0.74 -5.84 -1.19
CA ARG A 176 -1.48 -4.90 -0.35
C ARG A 176 -1.54 -3.49 -0.90
N TYR A 177 -0.37 -2.89 -1.19
CA TYR A 177 -0.29 -1.44 -1.35
C TYR A 177 -0.19 -0.97 -2.80
N PHE A 178 0.20 -1.85 -3.71
CA PHE A 178 0.46 -1.50 -5.10
C PHE A 178 -0.31 -2.42 -6.04
N ASN A 179 -0.82 -1.88 -7.14
CA ASN A 179 -1.17 -2.72 -8.28
C ASN A 179 0.11 -2.97 -9.11
N LYS A 180 0.00 -3.84 -10.12
CA LYS A 180 1.13 -4.21 -10.98
C LYS A 180 1.80 -2.99 -11.61
N GLU A 181 1.03 -2.10 -12.23
CA GLU A 181 1.57 -0.91 -12.91
C GLU A 181 2.34 0.01 -11.96
N LYS A 182 1.78 0.30 -10.77
CA LYS A 182 2.48 1.12 -9.77
C LYS A 182 3.75 0.45 -9.27
N LEU A 183 3.73 -0.87 -9.08
CA LEU A 183 4.92 -1.61 -8.67
C LEU A 183 6.01 -1.57 -9.76
N GLU A 184 5.63 -1.72 -11.03
CA GLU A 184 6.53 -1.61 -12.19
C GLU A 184 7.14 -0.21 -12.30
N LEU A 185 6.35 0.84 -12.09
CA LEU A 185 6.82 2.22 -12.07
C LEU A 185 7.81 2.48 -10.92
N LEU A 186 7.50 2.01 -9.71
CA LEU A 186 8.43 2.12 -8.57
C LEU A 186 9.71 1.33 -8.81
N ALA A 187 9.59 0.11 -9.37
CA ALA A 187 10.74 -0.71 -9.68
C ALA A 187 11.64 -0.03 -10.71
N GLN A 188 11.06 0.56 -11.76
CA GLN A 188 11.81 1.34 -12.74
C GLN A 188 12.46 2.57 -12.09
N LYS A 189 11.70 3.34 -11.30
CA LYS A 189 12.17 4.56 -10.62
C LYS A 189 13.42 4.31 -9.78
N TYR A 190 13.40 3.23 -9.00
CA TYR A 190 14.47 2.91 -8.04
C TYR A 190 15.41 1.79 -8.51
N ASN A 191 15.42 1.45 -9.81
CA ASN A 191 16.28 0.39 -10.37
C ASN A 191 16.16 -0.97 -9.62
N LEU A 192 14.93 -1.38 -9.34
CA LEU A 192 14.58 -2.68 -8.78
C LEU A 192 14.07 -3.60 -9.89
N LYS A 193 14.09 -4.90 -9.60
CA LYS A 193 13.50 -5.95 -10.45
C LYS A 193 12.21 -6.44 -9.83
N ILE A 194 11.38 -7.13 -10.61
CA ILE A 194 10.13 -7.75 -10.14
C ILE A 194 10.20 -9.25 -10.36
N LYS A 195 9.77 -10.00 -9.34
CA LYS A 195 9.57 -11.46 -9.40
C LYS A 195 8.14 -11.80 -9.01
N GLU A 196 7.65 -12.92 -9.50
CA GLU A 196 6.33 -13.46 -9.15
C GLU A 196 6.47 -14.68 -8.23
N GLU A 197 5.77 -14.67 -7.11
CA GLU A 197 5.69 -15.80 -6.18
C GLU A 197 4.24 -15.94 -5.71
N TYR A 198 3.63 -17.11 -5.95
CA TYR A 198 2.23 -17.40 -5.58
C TYR A 198 1.24 -16.32 -6.07
N GLU A 199 1.34 -15.94 -7.34
CA GLU A 199 0.49 -14.91 -7.99
C GLU A 199 0.67 -13.48 -7.43
N ILE A 200 1.67 -13.27 -6.58
CA ILE A 200 2.02 -11.96 -6.03
C ILE A 200 3.35 -11.51 -6.64
N LEU A 201 3.37 -10.27 -7.15
CA LEU A 201 4.57 -9.64 -7.64
C LEU A 201 5.29 -8.92 -6.50
N TYR A 202 6.60 -9.13 -6.39
CA TYR A 202 7.46 -8.51 -5.39
C TYR A 202 8.62 -7.78 -6.07
N ALA A 203 8.92 -6.56 -5.62
CA ALA A 203 10.16 -5.90 -5.98
C ALA A 203 11.35 -6.53 -5.25
N TYR A 204 12.48 -6.66 -5.93
CA TYR A 204 13.71 -7.21 -5.38
C TYR A 204 14.97 -6.59 -6.02
N THR A 205 16.13 -6.86 -5.44
CA THR A 205 17.44 -6.47 -5.96
C THR A 205 18.37 -7.69 -6.06
N ASP A 206 19.31 -7.68 -7.02
CA ASP A 206 20.29 -8.77 -7.21
C ASP A 206 21.19 -8.99 -5.98
N ASN A 207 21.38 -7.95 -5.16
CA ASN A 207 22.22 -7.97 -3.97
C ASN A 207 21.54 -8.58 -2.73
N GLN A 208 20.30 -9.07 -2.85
CA GLN A 208 19.56 -9.70 -1.77
C GLN A 208 19.33 -11.20 -1.98
N SER A 209 19.38 -11.95 -0.88
CA SER A 209 18.83 -13.30 -0.82
C SER A 209 17.31 -13.26 -1.08
N SER A 210 16.82 -14.21 -1.86
CA SER A 210 15.42 -14.30 -2.34
C SER A 210 14.34 -14.31 -1.26
N SER A 211 14.69 -14.49 0.02
CA SER A 211 13.76 -14.56 1.14
C SER A 211 13.41 -13.22 1.80
N ARG A 212 14.05 -12.11 1.41
CA ARG A 212 13.78 -10.79 1.99
C ARG A 212 12.76 -10.02 1.15
N VAL A 213 11.75 -9.48 1.83
CA VAL A 213 10.72 -8.64 1.21
C VAL A 213 11.14 -7.17 1.36
N LEU A 214 11.17 -6.44 0.25
CA LEU A 214 11.47 -5.01 0.28
C LEU A 214 10.26 -4.21 0.76
N GLU A 215 10.55 -3.22 1.60
CA GLU A 215 9.63 -2.23 2.11
C GLU A 215 10.11 -0.84 1.68
N ILE A 216 9.15 0.07 1.53
CA ILE A 216 9.37 1.48 1.27
C ILE A 216 8.76 2.29 2.44
N SER A 217 9.56 3.18 3.02
CA SER A 217 9.12 4.17 4.01
C SER A 217 9.26 5.55 3.39
N GLN A 218 8.25 6.40 3.55
CA GLN A 218 8.19 7.70 2.88
C GLN A 218 7.62 8.79 3.81
N ASN A 219 8.21 9.97 3.76
CA ASN A 219 7.64 11.19 4.34
C ASN A 219 7.67 12.33 3.31
N ASP A 220 7.51 13.59 3.70
CA ASP A 220 7.48 14.71 2.74
C ASP A 220 8.85 15.00 2.10
N GLN A 221 9.94 14.46 2.63
CA GLN A 221 11.31 14.84 2.26
C GLN A 221 12.14 13.68 1.72
N LEU A 222 11.94 12.47 2.24
CA LEU A 222 12.78 11.32 1.98
C LEU A 222 11.95 10.07 1.70
N THR A 223 12.53 9.19 0.90
CA THR A 223 12.11 7.81 0.69
C THR A 223 13.25 6.87 1.07
N VAL A 224 12.95 5.81 1.83
CA VAL A 224 13.89 4.75 2.17
C VAL A 224 13.35 3.42 1.69
N ILE A 225 14.17 2.67 0.95
CA ILE A 225 13.85 1.29 0.56
C ILE A 225 14.74 0.36 1.37
N TYR A 226 14.13 -0.58 2.09
CA TYR A 226 14.84 -1.44 3.02
C TYR A 226 14.20 -2.83 3.10
N SER A 227 14.84 -3.76 3.81
CA SER A 227 14.23 -4.99 4.28
C SER A 227 14.78 -5.35 5.64
N LEU A 228 13.93 -5.93 6.48
CA LEU A 228 14.36 -6.52 7.74
C LEU A 228 14.80 -7.96 7.50
N THR A 229 15.75 -8.42 8.32
CA THR A 229 16.22 -9.81 8.27
C THR A 229 16.31 -10.38 9.68
N GLY A 230 16.11 -11.68 9.78
CA GLY A 230 16.31 -12.47 10.98
C GLY A 230 15.52 -13.76 10.88
N ARG A 231 15.73 -14.70 11.81
CA ARG A 231 15.03 -16.00 11.75
C ARG A 231 13.65 -15.97 12.39
N ASN A 232 13.55 -15.36 13.57
CA ASN A 232 12.33 -15.35 14.38
C ASN A 232 11.78 -13.94 14.61
N ALA A 233 12.62 -12.92 14.46
CA ALA A 233 12.30 -11.50 14.59
C ALA A 233 13.31 -10.69 13.76
N PRO A 234 13.10 -9.39 13.55
CA PRO A 234 14.13 -8.53 12.98
C PRO A 234 15.39 -8.49 13.86
N GLU A 235 16.49 -8.94 13.30
CA GLU A 235 17.82 -8.97 13.91
C GLU A 235 18.83 -8.15 13.10
N GLY A 236 18.52 -7.88 11.82
CA GLY A 236 19.31 -7.04 10.94
C GLY A 236 18.45 -6.25 9.99
N ILE A 237 19.09 -5.32 9.30
CA ILE A 237 18.45 -4.47 8.32
C ILE A 237 19.35 -4.33 7.09
N PHE A 238 18.71 -4.41 5.94
CA PHE A 238 19.28 -4.03 4.67
C PHE A 238 18.60 -2.75 4.22
N ILE A 239 19.36 -1.70 3.93
CA ILE A 239 18.86 -0.47 3.31
C ILE A 239 19.41 -0.45 1.88
N TYR A 240 18.51 -0.61 0.92
CA TYR A 240 18.82 -0.54 -0.51
C TYR A 240 19.30 0.85 -0.90
N GLY A 241 18.60 1.87 -0.42
CA GLY A 241 18.85 3.24 -0.81
C GLY A 241 17.95 4.21 -0.09
N VAL A 242 18.41 5.46 -0.10
CA VAL A 242 17.73 6.62 0.47
C VAL A 242 17.68 7.66 -0.61
N PHE A 243 16.49 8.19 -0.85
CA PHE A 243 16.17 9.06 -1.97
C PHE A 243 15.45 10.30 -1.45
N GLU A 244 15.55 11.40 -2.19
CA GLU A 244 14.82 12.63 -1.93
C GLU A 244 13.52 12.59 -2.73
N ASN A 245 12.45 13.11 -2.15
CA ASN A 245 11.15 13.17 -2.82
C ASN A 245 11.02 14.38 -3.74
#